data_AF-A0A8H4YCY7-F1
#
_entry.id   AF-A0A8H4YCY7-F1
#
_cell.length_a   1.000
_cell.length_b   1.000
_cell.length_c   1.000
_cell.angle_alpha   90.00
_cell.angle_beta   90.00
_cell.angle_gamma   90.00
#
_symmetry.space_group_name_H-M   'P 1'
#
loop_
_entity.id
_entity.type
_entity.pdbx_description
1 polymer ?
#
loop_
_entity_poly.entity_id
_entity_poly.type
_entity_poly.pdbx_seq_one_letter_code
_entity_poly.pdbx_strand_id
1 'polypeptide(L)'
;MPAFTLYGAPGSTNTDRVRLTLAEGGFTDYELVNVNLSKGEQKTLIGLPPNEAVVSEALEAVEAFFDVAEGRLLQDNDYMAGNDFSLVDIFYVPLIQRLIVCGYGHIITNHKAVSGWWDRVVNRAAIQKILAVDKEAATAAGR
;
A
#
# COMPACT_ATOMS: atom_id res chain seq x y z
N MET A 1 -8.73 18.89 -21.26
CA MET A 1 -8.50 17.47 -21.58
C MET A 1 -7.45 16.98 -20.59
N PRO A 2 -7.58 15.77 -20.02
CA PRO A 2 -6.59 15.25 -19.09
C PRO A 2 -5.21 15.17 -19.76
N ALA A 3 -4.14 15.35 -18.98
CA ALA A 3 -2.78 15.22 -19.51
C ALA A 3 -2.47 13.78 -19.95
N PHE A 4 -3.03 12.80 -19.25
CA PHE A 4 -2.95 11.37 -19.60
C PHE A 4 -4.08 10.58 -18.92
N THR A 5 -4.22 9.32 -19.34
CA THR A 5 -5.18 8.37 -18.78
C THR A 5 -4.44 7.30 -17.98
N LEU A 6 -4.91 7.04 -16.76
CA LEU A 6 -4.46 5.94 -15.92
C LEU A 6 -5.52 4.83 -15.97
N TYR A 7 -5.15 3.66 -16.50
CA TYR A 7 -6.01 2.47 -16.47
C TYR A 7 -5.67 1.64 -15.23
N GLY A 8 -6.66 1.35 -14.40
CA GLY A 8 -6.42 0.55 -13.19
C GLY A 8 -7.68 0.32 -12.38
N ALA A 9 -7.53 -0.41 -11.27
CA ALA A 9 -8.62 -0.71 -10.36
C ALA A 9 -8.29 -0.16 -8.96
N PRO A 10 -9.19 0.62 -8.33
CA PRO A 10 -9.04 1.00 -6.92
C PRO A 10 -8.84 -0.23 -6.02
N GLY A 11 -7.88 -0.18 -5.09
CA GLY A 11 -7.52 -1.30 -4.22
C GLY A 11 -6.52 -2.31 -4.82
N SER A 12 -6.12 -2.12 -6.08
CA SER A 12 -4.96 -2.83 -6.65
C SER A 12 -3.67 -2.14 -6.19
N THR A 13 -2.80 -2.88 -5.50
CA THR A 13 -1.51 -2.35 -5.01
C THR A 13 -0.72 -1.60 -6.08
N ASN A 14 -0.70 -2.10 -7.31
CA ASN A 14 0.06 -1.45 -8.38
C ASN A 14 -0.62 -0.17 -8.88
N THR A 15 -1.96 -0.17 -9.00
CA THR A 15 -2.71 1.05 -9.34
C THR A 15 -2.55 2.09 -8.24
N ASP A 16 -2.58 1.68 -6.98
CA ASP A 16 -2.49 2.59 -5.84
C ASP A 16 -1.07 3.18 -5.72
N ARG A 17 -0.01 2.41 -5.98
CA ARG A 17 1.35 2.97 -6.07
C ARG A 17 1.45 4.12 -7.08
N VAL A 18 0.85 3.96 -8.25
CA VAL A 18 0.84 5.01 -9.27
C VAL A 18 0.03 6.21 -8.78
N ARG A 19 -1.18 5.98 -8.24
CA ARG A 19 -2.06 7.06 -7.74
C ARG A 19 -1.43 7.84 -6.58
N LEU A 20 -0.78 7.16 -5.64
CA LEU A 20 -0.06 7.78 -4.52
C LEU A 20 1.13 8.60 -5.03
N THR A 21 1.89 8.06 -6.00
CA THR A 21 3.00 8.80 -6.64
C THR A 21 2.50 10.07 -7.33
N LEU A 22 1.41 9.98 -8.09
CA LEU A 22 0.80 11.14 -8.75
C LEU A 22 0.31 12.16 -7.73
N ALA A 23 -0.35 11.70 -6.66
CA ALA A 23 -0.87 12.59 -5.61
C ALA A 23 0.25 13.31 -4.84
N GLU A 24 1.33 12.61 -4.49
CA GLU A 24 2.50 13.19 -3.83
C GLU A 24 3.31 14.10 -4.76
N GLY A 25 3.37 13.77 -6.05
CA GLY A 25 3.97 14.60 -7.09
C GLY A 25 3.12 15.80 -7.52
N GLY A 26 1.92 15.98 -6.96
CA GLY A 26 1.01 17.08 -7.31
C GLY A 26 0.34 16.95 -8.69
N PHE A 27 0.39 15.77 -9.30
CA PHE A 27 -0.26 15.51 -10.59
C PHE A 27 -1.75 15.21 -10.39
N THR A 28 -2.59 16.19 -10.68
CA THR A 28 -4.05 16.07 -10.57
C THR A 28 -4.78 15.98 -11.91
N ASP A 29 -4.09 16.29 -13.01
CA ASP A 29 -4.69 16.35 -14.35
C ASP A 29 -4.59 15.00 -15.08
N TYR A 30 -5.25 13.99 -14.53
CA TYR A 30 -5.37 12.68 -15.17
C TYR A 30 -6.76 12.10 -14.99
N GLU A 31 -7.15 11.24 -15.92
CA GLU A 31 -8.38 10.46 -15.83
C GLU A 31 -8.05 9.04 -15.36
N LEU A 32 -8.69 8.58 -14.28
CA LEU A 32 -8.63 7.18 -13.86
C LEU A 32 -9.77 6.41 -14.54
N VAL A 33 -9.41 5.57 -15.53
CA VAL A 33 -10.35 4.64 -16.14
C VAL A 33 -10.35 3.34 -15.33
N ASN A 34 -11.47 3.10 -14.65
CA ASN A 34 -11.64 1.92 -13.81
C ASN A 34 -11.69 0.63 -14.64
N VAL A 35 -10.80 -0.31 -14.33
CA VAL A 35 -10.84 -1.69 -14.82
C VAL A 35 -11.62 -2.53 -13.82
N ASN A 36 -12.74 -3.11 -14.24
CA ASN A 36 -13.67 -3.76 -13.33
C ASN A 36 -13.27 -5.21 -13.03
N LEU A 37 -12.54 -5.38 -11.92
CA LEU A 37 -12.08 -6.70 -11.49
C LEU A 37 -13.22 -7.63 -11.01
N SER A 38 -14.30 -7.08 -10.46
CA SER A 38 -15.44 -7.90 -10.01
C SER A 38 -16.26 -8.46 -11.17
N LYS A 39 -16.25 -7.78 -12.33
CA LYS A 39 -16.84 -8.27 -13.58
C LYS A 39 -15.94 -9.26 -14.34
N GLY A 40 -14.75 -9.58 -13.80
CA GLY A 40 -13.84 -10.55 -14.41
C GLY A 40 -13.08 -10.03 -15.64
N GLU A 41 -12.93 -8.71 -15.79
CA GLU A 41 -12.19 -8.11 -16.92
C GLU A 41 -10.70 -8.49 -16.92
N GLN A 42 -10.16 -8.90 -15.77
CA GLN A 42 -8.83 -9.52 -15.62
C GLN A 42 -8.73 -10.92 -16.21
N LYS A 43 -9.85 -11.49 -16.71
CA LYS A 43 -10.01 -12.81 -17.36
C LYS A 43 -9.66 -14.04 -16.50
N THR A 44 -8.89 -13.87 -15.41
CA THR A 44 -8.50 -14.96 -14.50
C THR A 44 -8.78 -14.57 -13.06
N LEU A 45 -9.62 -15.35 -12.39
CA LEU A 45 -9.86 -15.28 -10.94
C LEU A 45 -9.03 -16.38 -10.27
N ILE A 46 -8.26 -16.03 -9.24
CA ILE A 46 -7.61 -17.02 -8.37
C ILE A 46 -8.44 -17.07 -7.09
N GLY A 47 -9.34 -18.06 -7.00
CA GLY A 47 -10.19 -18.34 -5.85
C GLY A 47 -9.72 -19.55 -5.05
N LEU A 48 -8.41 -19.68 -4.85
CA LEU A 48 -7.82 -20.76 -4.06
C LEU A 48 -7.80 -20.39 -2.58
N PRO A 49 -8.07 -21.33 -1.66
CA PRO A 49 -7.86 -21.10 -0.25
C PRO A 49 -6.37 -20.80 0.02
N PRO A 50 -6.05 -19.96 1.02
CA PRO A 50 -4.68 -19.73 1.42
C PRO A 50 -4.04 -21.04 1.89
N ASN A 51 -2.73 -21.18 1.63
CA ASN A 51 -1.93 -22.23 2.24
C ASN A 51 -1.31 -21.65 3.51
N GLU A 52 -1.81 -22.08 4.67
CA GLU A 52 -1.39 -21.56 5.98
C GLU A 52 0.11 -21.72 6.25
N ALA A 53 0.76 -22.78 5.72
CA ALA A 53 2.20 -22.95 5.88
C ALA A 53 2.98 -21.87 5.11
N VAL A 54 2.53 -21.55 3.89
CA VAL A 54 3.13 -20.46 3.09
C VAL A 54 2.88 -19.11 3.73
N VAL A 55 1.69 -18.89 4.32
CA VAL A 55 1.38 -17.65 5.04
C VAL A 55 2.30 -17.50 6.24
N SER A 56 2.47 -18.53 7.07
CA SER A 56 3.36 -18.50 8.23
C SER A 56 4.80 -18.18 7.84
N GLU A 57 5.36 -18.89 6.85
CA GLU A 57 6.72 -18.66 6.35
C GLU A 57 6.90 -17.23 5.80
N ALA A 58 5.91 -16.72 5.07
CA ALA A 58 5.94 -15.36 4.56
C ALA A 58 5.89 -14.31 5.67
N LEU A 59 5.10 -14.53 6.73
CA LEU A 59 5.03 -13.62 7.87
C LEU A 59 6.36 -13.57 8.63
N GLU A 60 6.99 -14.72 8.86
CA GLU A 60 8.33 -14.79 9.48
C GLU A 60 9.37 -14.03 8.65
N ALA A 61 9.36 -14.18 7.31
CA ALA A 61 10.26 -13.47 6.43
C ALA A 61 10.04 -11.95 6.44
N VAL A 62 8.78 -11.50 6.53
CA VAL A 62 8.43 -10.07 6.61
C VAL A 62 8.82 -9.48 7.96
N GLU A 63 8.60 -10.21 9.05
CA GLU A 63 9.03 -9.80 10.40
C GLU A 63 10.55 -9.66 10.48
N ALA A 64 11.30 -10.66 10.00
CA ALA A 64 12.76 -10.61 9.94
C ALA A 64 13.27 -9.44 9.07
N PHE A 65 12.56 -9.05 8.00
CA PHE A 65 12.89 -7.86 7.23
C PHE A 65 12.72 -6.58 8.08
N PHE A 66 11.60 -6.46 8.81
CA PHE A 66 11.34 -5.28 9.64
C PHE A 66 12.25 -5.20 10.87
N ASP A 67 12.71 -6.32 11.43
CA ASP A 67 13.79 -6.33 12.43
C ASP A 67 15.07 -5.66 11.90
N VAL A 68 15.45 -5.97 10.66
CA VAL A 68 16.61 -5.37 10.00
C VAL A 68 16.35 -3.89 9.69
N ALA A 69 15.16 -3.56 9.19
CA ALA A 69 14.80 -2.18 8.88
C ALA A 69 14.79 -1.30 10.14
N GLU A 70 14.24 -1.79 11.25
CA GLU A 70 14.23 -1.15 12.57
C GLU A 70 15.65 -0.76 13.01
N GLY A 71 16.57 -1.73 13.03
CA GLY A 71 17.92 -1.52 13.56
C GLY A 71 18.96 -0.96 12.59
N ARG A 72 18.66 -0.86 11.29
CA ARG A 72 19.65 -0.42 10.28
C ARG A 72 19.21 0.73 9.40
N LEU A 73 17.92 0.80 9.09
CA LEU A 73 17.41 1.82 8.17
C LEU A 73 16.75 2.95 8.96
N LEU A 74 15.84 2.62 9.87
CA LEU A 74 14.97 3.58 10.54
C LEU A 74 15.48 4.01 11.92
N GLN A 75 16.58 3.42 12.39
CA GLN A 75 17.25 3.89 13.61
C GLN A 75 17.78 5.33 13.45
N ASP A 76 18.37 5.62 12.29
CA ASP A 76 19.03 6.91 12.01
C ASP A 76 18.31 7.73 10.92
N ASN A 77 17.25 7.20 10.32
CA ASN A 77 16.51 7.87 9.24
C ASN A 77 15.01 7.97 9.52
N ASP A 78 14.38 9.06 9.07
CA ASP A 78 12.93 9.23 9.17
C ASP A 78 12.13 8.38 8.16
N TYR A 79 12.75 7.97 7.05
CA TYR A 79 12.14 7.22 5.96
C TYR A 79 13.04 6.08 5.46
N MET A 80 12.48 5.14 4.68
CA MET A 80 13.18 3.91 4.27
C MET A 80 14.44 4.16 3.43
N ALA A 81 14.53 5.32 2.77
CA ALA A 81 15.64 5.71 1.89
C ALA A 81 16.46 6.90 2.42
N GLY A 82 16.27 7.30 3.69
CA GLY A 82 16.93 8.47 4.27
C GLY A 82 15.94 9.37 5.02
N ASN A 83 16.28 10.65 5.18
CA ASN A 83 15.45 11.57 5.96
C ASN A 83 14.32 12.24 5.18
N ASP A 84 14.26 12.02 3.87
CA ASP A 84 13.22 12.57 3.01
C ASP A 84 12.27 11.47 2.55
N PHE A 85 10.98 11.79 2.54
CA PHE A 85 9.96 10.91 2.00
C PHE A 85 10.20 10.68 0.50
N SER A 86 10.14 9.42 0.07
CA SER A 86 10.54 9.02 -1.28
C SER A 86 9.56 8.01 -1.90
N LEU A 87 9.83 7.66 -3.16
CA LEU A 87 9.10 6.61 -3.85
C LEU A 87 9.21 5.25 -3.11
N VAL A 88 10.29 5.01 -2.35
CA VAL A 88 10.46 3.78 -1.58
C VAL A 88 9.35 3.64 -0.55
N ASP A 89 9.02 4.70 0.17
CA ASP A 89 7.98 4.70 1.20
C ASP A 89 6.59 4.47 0.60
N ILE A 90 6.30 5.10 -0.55
CA ILE A 90 5.05 4.91 -1.31
C ILE A 90 4.83 3.44 -1.66
N PHE A 91 5.90 2.71 -1.99
CA PHE A 91 5.79 1.32 -2.43
C PHE A 91 5.35 0.36 -1.32
N TYR A 92 5.58 0.73 -0.06
CA TYR A 92 5.14 -0.04 1.10
C TYR A 92 3.67 0.22 1.46
N VAL A 93 3.12 1.41 1.20
CA VAL A 93 1.78 1.82 1.64
C VAL A 93 0.69 0.78 1.34
N PRO A 94 0.43 0.41 0.07
CA PRO A 94 -0.66 -0.53 -0.22
C PRO A 94 -0.37 -1.97 0.24
N LEU A 95 0.90 -2.33 0.47
CA LEU A 95 1.25 -3.66 0.99
C LEU A 95 1.00 -3.74 2.50
N ILE A 96 1.43 -2.72 3.25
CA ILE A 96 1.20 -2.64 4.70
C ILE A 96 -0.30 -2.55 4.99
N GLN A 97 -1.06 -1.80 4.19
CA GLN A 97 -2.52 -1.78 4.34
C GLN A 97 -3.15 -3.17 4.15
N ARG A 98 -2.70 -3.95 3.17
CA ARG A 98 -3.18 -5.34 3.00
C ARG A 98 -2.80 -6.20 4.20
N LEU A 99 -1.59 -6.05 4.72
CA LEU A 99 -1.15 -6.75 5.92
C LEU A 99 -2.07 -6.44 7.12
N ILE A 100 -2.45 -5.17 7.31
CA ILE A 100 -3.38 -4.73 8.35
C ILE A 100 -4.79 -5.31 8.12
N VAL A 101 -5.32 -5.26 6.90
CA VAL A 101 -6.64 -5.81 6.56
C VAL A 101 -6.69 -7.33 6.80
N CYS A 102 -5.58 -8.03 6.57
CA CYS A 102 -5.44 -9.46 6.86
C CYS A 102 -5.23 -9.78 8.35
N GLY A 103 -5.16 -8.78 9.23
CA GLY A 103 -5.01 -8.98 10.69
C GLY A 103 -3.57 -9.03 11.20
N TYR A 104 -2.59 -8.76 10.34
CA TYR A 104 -1.15 -8.84 10.66
C TYR A 104 -0.51 -7.47 10.92
N GLY A 105 -1.30 -6.46 11.26
CA GLY A 105 -0.80 -5.11 11.55
C GLY A 105 0.22 -5.04 12.69
N HIS A 106 0.22 -6.03 13.58
CA HIS A 106 1.16 -6.13 14.71
C HIS A 106 2.63 -6.19 14.25
N ILE A 107 2.90 -6.74 13.06
CA ILE A 107 4.26 -6.78 12.48
C ILE A 107 4.83 -5.37 12.34
N ILE A 108 4.00 -4.35 12.10
CA ILE A 108 4.45 -2.96 12.03
C ILE A 108 4.52 -2.35 13.44
N THR A 109 3.48 -2.54 14.26
CA THR A 109 3.37 -1.85 15.55
C THR A 109 4.28 -2.40 16.65
N ASN A 110 4.80 -3.63 16.50
CA ASN A 110 5.74 -4.23 17.46
C ASN A 110 7.15 -3.63 17.37
N HIS A 111 7.47 -2.96 16.25
CA HIS A 111 8.77 -2.35 15.98
C HIS A 111 8.64 -0.83 16.17
N LYS A 112 9.43 -0.23 17.06
CA LYS A 112 9.22 1.17 17.48
C LYS A 112 9.52 2.17 16.36
N ALA A 113 10.67 2.05 15.71
CA ALA A 113 11.09 2.96 14.63
C ALA A 113 10.28 2.72 13.36
N VAL A 114 9.98 1.45 13.02
CA VAL A 114 9.07 1.08 11.92
C VAL A 114 7.66 1.60 12.17
N SER A 115 7.11 1.47 13.37
CA SER A 115 5.81 2.05 13.72
C SER A 115 5.82 3.57 13.58
N GLY A 116 6.87 4.24 14.07
CA GLY A 116 7.01 5.69 13.92
C GLY A 116 7.15 6.14 12.46
N TRP A 117 7.88 5.39 11.64
CA TRP A 117 7.95 5.61 10.19
C TRP A 117 6.59 5.44 9.53
N TRP A 118 5.89 4.36 9.84
CA TRP A 118 4.57 4.09 9.28
C TRP A 118 3.57 5.18 9.66
N ASP A 119 3.60 5.66 10.90
CA ASP A 119 2.79 6.79 11.36
C ASP A 119 3.08 8.06 10.55
N ARG A 120 4.35 8.38 10.28
CA ARG A 120 4.71 9.52 9.42
C ARG A 120 4.18 9.35 8.00
N VAL A 121 4.31 8.16 7.42
CA VAL A 121 3.89 7.86 6.04
C VAL A 121 2.38 7.90 5.90
N VAL A 122 1.65 7.19 6.76
CA VAL A 122 0.20 7.05 6.62
C VAL A 122 -0.52 8.37 6.88
N ASN A 123 0.01 9.25 7.73
CA ASN A 123 -0.61 10.54 8.04
C ASN A 123 -0.37 11.64 6.99
N ARG A 124 0.35 11.36 5.89
CA ARG A 124 0.47 12.32 4.78
C ARG A 124 -0.88 12.56 4.11
N ALA A 125 -1.17 13.82 3.79
CA ALA A 125 -2.48 14.22 3.26
C ALA A 125 -2.85 13.53 1.94
N ALA A 126 -1.88 13.39 1.02
CA ALA A 126 -2.08 12.71 -0.25
C ALA A 126 -2.38 11.21 -0.06
N ILE A 127 -1.66 10.57 0.87
CA ILE A 127 -1.88 9.17 1.24
C ILE A 127 -3.31 9.01 1.79
N GLN A 128 -3.65 9.73 2.88
CA GLN A 128 -4.99 9.69 3.50
C GLN A 128 -6.12 9.88 2.49
N LYS A 129 -5.97 10.82 1.55
CA LYS A 129 -6.95 11.05 0.49
C LYS A 129 -7.16 9.83 -0.39
N ILE A 130 -6.08 9.19 -0.87
CA ILE A 130 -6.20 7.98 -1.71
C ILE A 130 -6.81 6.82 -0.91
N LEU A 131 -6.39 6.64 0.35
CA LEU A 131 -6.92 5.58 1.19
C LEU A 131 -8.42 5.73 1.47
N ALA A 132 -8.90 6.97 1.64
CA ALA A 132 -10.31 7.26 1.78
C ALA A 132 -11.10 6.91 0.51
N VAL A 133 -10.59 7.29 -0.67
CA VAL A 133 -11.19 6.94 -1.97
C VAL A 133 -11.28 5.43 -2.15
N ASP A 134 -10.25 4.69 -1.75
CA ASP A 134 -10.23 3.23 -1.89
C ASP A 134 -11.20 2.54 -0.94
N LYS A 135 -11.32 3.06 0.28
CA LYS A 135 -12.31 2.60 1.26
C LYS A 135 -13.74 2.84 0.76
N GLU A 136 -14.00 4.00 0.16
CA GLU A 136 -15.29 4.32 -0.47
C GLU A 136 -15.58 3.39 -1.66
N ALA A 137 -14.60 3.16 -2.53
CA ALA A 137 -14.73 2.26 -3.67
C ALA A 137 -14.99 0.81 -3.24
N ALA A 138 -14.28 0.32 -2.22
CA ALA A 138 -14.49 -1.02 -1.66
C ALA A 138 -15.89 -1.16 -1.03
N THR A 139 -16.38 -0.12 -0.36
CA THR A 139 -17.75 -0.08 0.20
C THR A 139 -18.79 -0.10 -0.92
N ALA A 140 -18.59 0.67 -1.99
CA ALA A 140 -19.49 0.73 -3.14
C ALA A 140 -19.50 -0.58 -3.96
N ALA A 141 -18.37 -1.29 -4.00
CA ALA A 141 -18.26 -2.62 -4.61
C ALA A 141 -18.86 -3.74 -3.73
N GLY A 142 -19.20 -3.44 -2.46
CA GLY A 142 -19.88 -4.33 -1.52
C GLY A 142 -21.39 -4.38 -1.71
N ARG A 143 -21.84 -4.80 -2.91
CA ARG A 143 -23.08 -5.56 -3.19
C ARG A 143 -22.85 -6.44 -4.41
#